data_AF-A0A6A3LIP3-F1
#
_entry.id   AF-A0A6A3LIP3-F1
#
_cell.length_a   1.000
_cell.length_b   1.000
_cell.length_c   1.000
_cell.angle_alpha   90.00
_cell.angle_beta   90.00
_cell.angle_gamma   90.00
#
_symmetry.space_group_name_H-M   'P 1'
#
loop_
_entity.id
_entity.type
_entity.pdbx_description
1 polymer ?
#
loop_
_entity_poly.entity_id
_entity_poly.type
_entity_poly.pdbx_seq_one_letter_code
_entity_poly.pdbx_strand_id
1 'polypeptide(L)'
;MADFDDMDDFSDHAVQGKPIKAFKNGHFDNPKVLFVQHHWTWDEFLCAASQRLEMVPMASRVFNADGAEIDDIMCIEENDMLFFSTGRSFKAPNSGAEDAQNSSDEKVANVVGGYKVTTLLGRGGFGEVRLGVHQLTNDKVALKFILKSEMGSLGDVERTTTEIQCLTALNHPSIIKLLRVINEPNHIVLVFELLEGGDLFHYIKQFPGGLSEEDGVGLFSQIIGGVGYAHNQHICHRDLKLENILLTNKNDISTAKIADFATSLMLNVLQLTQTRNDCRLLTTNIQGDGPITMMM
;
A
#
# COMPACT_ATOMS: atom_id res chain seq x y z
N MET A 1 69.99 29.16 18.45
CA MET A 1 69.57 29.65 17.11
C MET A 1 69.29 28.41 16.28
N ALA A 2 68.07 27.91 16.15
CA ALA A 2 66.75 28.43 16.53
C ALA A 2 65.91 27.26 17.09
N ASP A 3 64.93 27.62 17.91
CA ASP A 3 64.02 26.75 18.65
C ASP A 3 63.05 26.00 17.71
N PHE A 4 62.77 24.75 18.08
CA PHE A 4 61.65 23.96 17.59
C PHE A 4 60.49 24.17 18.57
N ASP A 5 59.70 25.20 18.33
CA ASP A 5 58.35 25.36 18.87
C ASP A 5 57.56 26.18 17.84
N ASP A 6 56.26 25.90 17.73
CA ASP A 6 55.24 26.53 16.88
C ASP A 6 55.13 26.07 15.42
N MET A 7 54.29 25.05 15.21
CA MET A 7 53.27 25.06 14.14
C MET A 7 52.09 24.15 14.54
N ASP A 8 51.39 24.55 15.60
CA ASP A 8 49.94 24.37 15.62
C ASP A 8 49.34 25.49 14.76
N ASP A 9 49.07 25.19 13.50
CA ASP A 9 48.20 26.02 12.66
C ASP A 9 47.16 25.14 11.95
N PHE A 10 46.28 24.56 12.77
CA PHE A 10 44.93 24.20 12.34
C PHE A 10 44.00 25.38 12.64
N SER A 11 44.23 26.52 11.99
CA SER A 11 43.26 27.61 11.98
C SER A 11 42.55 27.72 10.60
N ASP A 12 41.23 27.62 10.65
CA ASP A 12 40.25 28.18 9.71
C ASP A 12 40.36 27.83 8.21
N HIS A 13 40.12 26.56 7.87
CA HIS A 13 39.30 26.28 6.70
C HIS A 13 37.82 26.42 7.07
N ALA A 14 37.33 27.66 6.94
CA ALA A 14 35.94 28.05 7.05
C ALA A 14 35.02 27.00 6.40
N VAL A 15 34.08 26.47 7.19
CA VAL A 15 33.05 25.53 6.74
C VAL A 15 32.20 26.23 5.67
N GLN A 16 32.44 25.92 4.40
CA GLN A 16 31.93 26.67 3.25
C GLN A 16 30.48 26.30 2.88
N GLY A 17 29.57 26.20 3.86
CA GLY A 17 28.17 25.85 3.66
C GLY A 17 27.22 26.53 4.63
N LYS A 18 25.97 26.74 4.22
CA LYS A 18 24.91 27.34 5.04
C LYS A 18 24.51 26.36 6.15
N PRO A 19 24.71 26.66 7.44
CA PRO A 19 24.25 25.80 8.52
C PRO A 19 22.73 25.77 8.58
N ILE A 20 22.14 24.59 8.66
CA ILE A 20 20.71 24.38 8.91
C ILE A 20 20.48 23.42 10.07
N LYS A 21 19.29 23.46 10.66
CA LYS A 21 18.81 22.49 11.65
C LYS A 21 17.94 21.44 10.94
N ALA A 22 18.48 20.25 10.78
CA ALA A 22 17.79 19.11 10.18
C ALA A 22 17.11 18.25 11.26
N PHE A 23 15.84 17.94 11.04
CA PHE A 23 15.00 17.09 11.89
C PHE A 23 14.48 15.89 11.09
N LYS A 24 14.23 14.77 11.77
CA LYS A 24 13.36 13.73 11.22
C LYS A 24 11.91 14.19 11.36
N ASN A 25 11.14 14.14 10.29
CA ASN A 25 9.73 14.54 10.32
C ASN A 25 8.93 13.72 11.36
N GLY A 26 8.41 14.39 12.39
CA GLY A 26 7.72 13.77 13.53
C GLY A 26 8.59 13.44 14.75
N HIS A 27 9.89 13.72 14.73
CA HIS A 27 10.81 13.55 15.86
C HIS A 27 11.65 14.82 16.04
N PHE A 28 11.29 15.64 17.03
CA PHE A 28 11.77 17.03 17.16
C PHE A 28 12.88 17.20 18.20
N ASP A 29 13.13 16.19 19.01
CA ASP A 29 13.92 16.32 20.25
C ASP A 29 15.44 16.35 20.01
N ASN A 30 15.92 16.04 18.81
CA ASN A 30 17.36 15.91 18.51
C ASN A 30 17.73 16.39 17.09
N PRO A 31 17.72 17.71 16.83
CA PRO A 31 18.16 18.25 15.55
C PRO A 31 19.63 17.93 15.28
N LYS A 32 19.96 17.69 14.02
CA LYS A 32 21.34 17.63 13.54
C LYS A 32 21.66 18.88 12.75
N VAL A 33 22.84 19.43 12.94
CA VAL A 33 23.34 20.51 12.08
C VAL A 33 23.88 19.90 10.80
N LEU A 34 23.41 20.43 9.67
CA LEU A 34 23.89 20.11 8.32
C LEU A 34 24.39 21.39 7.66
N PHE A 35 25.53 21.33 6.98
CA PHE A 35 26.11 22.47 6.27
C PHE A 35 25.84 22.32 4.77
N VAL A 36 24.82 23.03 4.29
CA VAL A 36 24.36 22.95 2.90
C VAL A 36 25.38 23.64 1.99
N GLN A 37 25.93 22.90 1.04
CA GLN A 37 26.91 23.43 0.10
C GLN A 37 26.20 24.06 -1.10
N HIS A 38 26.69 25.21 -1.56
CA HIS A 38 26.08 25.96 -2.67
C HIS A 38 26.13 25.23 -4.02
N HIS A 39 26.97 24.20 -4.16
CA HIS A 39 27.15 23.42 -5.38
C HIS A 39 26.45 22.06 -5.34
N TRP A 40 25.73 21.73 -4.26
CA TRP A 40 25.02 20.47 -4.17
C TRP A 40 23.79 20.45 -5.08
N THR A 41 23.60 19.31 -5.72
CA THR A 41 22.31 18.92 -6.31
C THR A 41 21.31 18.56 -5.21
N TRP A 42 20.02 18.52 -5.57
CA TRP A 42 18.97 18.12 -4.63
C TRP A 42 19.17 16.69 -4.10
N ASP A 43 19.59 15.75 -4.95
CA ASP A 43 19.85 14.36 -4.55
C ASP A 43 21.05 14.24 -3.61
N GLU A 44 22.13 15.00 -3.85
CA GLU A 44 23.28 15.05 -2.96
C GLU A 44 22.91 15.63 -1.59
N PHE A 45 22.08 16.67 -1.57
CA PHE A 45 21.55 17.27 -0.36
C PHE A 45 20.68 16.27 0.43
N LEU A 46 19.74 15.60 -0.22
CA LEU A 46 18.91 14.56 0.41
C LEU A 46 19.74 13.39 0.94
N CYS A 47 20.75 12.95 0.18
CA CYS A 47 21.67 11.88 0.57
C CYS A 47 22.46 12.27 1.83
N ALA A 48 23.08 13.45 1.83
CA ALA A 48 23.85 13.97 2.95
C ALA A 48 22.98 14.14 4.21
N ALA A 49 21.78 14.69 4.06
CA ALA A 49 20.83 14.83 5.15
C ALA A 49 20.38 13.47 5.72
N SER A 50 20.10 12.50 4.84
CA SER A 50 19.65 11.16 5.22
C SER A 50 20.72 10.40 6.00
N GLN A 51 21.98 10.49 5.56
CA GLN A 51 23.11 9.92 6.29
C GLN A 51 23.28 10.60 7.65
N ARG A 52 23.22 11.94 7.69
CA ARG A 52 23.40 12.72 8.92
C ARG A 52 22.31 12.46 9.95
N LEU A 53 21.09 12.22 9.48
CA LEU A 53 19.94 11.87 10.31
C LEU A 53 19.82 10.38 10.57
N GLU A 54 20.63 9.49 9.98
CA GLU A 54 20.47 8.04 10.10
C GLU A 54 19.06 7.59 9.65
N MET A 55 18.65 7.98 8.44
CA MET A 55 17.36 7.63 7.84
C MET A 55 17.50 6.47 6.86
N VAL A 56 16.73 5.41 7.08
CA VAL A 56 16.56 4.27 6.15
C VAL A 56 15.07 3.97 6.03
N PRO A 57 14.45 4.12 4.84
CA PRO A 57 15.03 4.60 3.58
C PRO A 57 15.45 6.09 3.63
N MET A 58 16.18 6.55 2.60
CA MET A 58 16.59 7.95 2.49
C MET A 58 15.39 8.90 2.39
N ALA A 59 15.57 10.13 2.85
CA ALA A 59 14.58 11.19 2.73
C ALA A 59 14.29 11.48 1.25
N SER A 60 13.01 11.63 0.93
CA SER A 60 12.54 11.98 -0.41
C SER A 60 11.77 13.30 -0.43
N ARG A 61 11.43 13.85 0.75
CA ARG A 61 10.69 15.10 0.93
C ARG A 61 11.29 15.90 2.06
N VAL A 62 11.29 17.22 1.93
CA VAL A 62 11.81 18.17 2.92
C VAL A 62 10.75 19.23 3.16
N PHE A 63 10.51 19.59 4.41
CA PHE A 63 9.57 20.65 4.78
C PHE A 63 10.27 21.73 5.59
N ASN A 64 9.79 22.97 5.50
CA ASN A 64 10.19 24.04 6.42
C ASN A 64 9.37 23.97 7.74
N ALA A 65 9.61 24.92 8.65
CA ALA A 65 8.89 25.02 9.93
C ALA A 65 7.38 25.26 9.79
N ASP A 66 6.95 25.90 8.70
CA ASP A 66 5.54 26.17 8.40
C ASP A 66 4.84 24.96 7.75
N GLY A 67 5.59 23.89 7.45
CA GLY A 67 5.08 22.68 6.79
C GLY A 67 4.97 22.78 5.27
N ALA A 68 5.51 23.84 4.66
CA ALA A 68 5.64 23.94 3.22
C ALA A 68 6.75 23.00 2.72
N GLU A 69 6.49 22.31 1.62
CA GLU A 69 7.46 21.41 1.00
C GLU A 69 8.51 22.24 0.23
N ILE A 70 9.78 21.92 0.45
CA ILE A 70 10.92 22.46 -0.27
C ILE A 70 11.37 21.39 -1.25
N ASP A 71 11.52 21.77 -2.51
CA ASP A 71 12.00 20.93 -3.60
C ASP A 71 13.22 21.52 -4.33
N ASP A 72 13.64 22.72 -3.95
CA ASP A 72 14.82 23.40 -4.50
C ASP A 72 15.76 23.86 -3.38
N ILE A 73 17.03 23.47 -3.49
CA ILE A 73 18.11 23.84 -2.55
C ILE A 73 18.32 25.35 -2.49
N MET A 74 17.96 26.07 -3.55
CA MET A 74 18.06 27.53 -3.63
C MET A 74 17.09 28.23 -2.67
N CYS A 75 16.03 27.55 -2.24
CA CYS A 75 15.07 28.08 -1.26
C CYS A 75 15.54 27.94 0.19
N ILE A 76 16.69 27.30 0.44
CA ILE A 76 17.21 27.06 1.78
C ILE A 76 18.08 28.24 2.24
N GLU A 77 17.67 28.85 3.34
CA GLU A 77 18.34 29.95 4.00
C GLU A 77 19.21 29.47 5.19
N GLU A 78 20.06 30.37 5.68
CA GLU A 78 20.91 30.10 6.81
C GLU A 78 20.08 29.99 8.10
N ASN A 79 20.35 28.94 8.90
CA ASN A 79 19.64 28.57 10.13
C ASN A 79 18.22 28.02 9.94
N ASP A 80 17.83 27.65 8.72
CA ASP A 80 16.53 27.02 8.46
C ASP A 80 16.31 25.75 9.29
N MET A 81 15.06 25.57 9.73
CA MET A 81 14.60 24.33 10.36
C MET A 81 13.92 23.47 9.31
N LEU A 82 14.61 22.41 8.89
CA LEU A 82 14.15 21.52 7.84
C LEU A 82 13.79 20.14 8.37
N PHE A 83 12.68 19.61 7.91
CA PHE A 83 12.10 18.35 8.37
C PHE A 83 12.10 17.34 7.24
N PHE A 84 12.94 16.33 7.36
CA PHE A 84 13.17 15.33 6.34
C PHE A 84 12.24 14.14 6.53
N SER A 85 11.61 13.71 5.44
CA SER A 85 10.59 12.67 5.44
C SER A 85 10.84 11.65 4.35
N THR A 86 10.57 10.38 4.65
CA THR A 86 10.62 9.26 3.69
C THR A 86 9.34 9.16 2.83
N GLY A 87 8.74 10.30 2.48
CA GLY A 87 7.52 10.39 1.67
C GLY A 87 6.23 10.80 2.43
N ARG A 88 6.24 10.82 3.77
CA ARG A 88 5.09 11.21 4.59
C ARG A 88 4.93 12.73 4.66
N SER A 89 3.70 13.23 4.83
CA SER A 89 3.42 14.65 5.03
C SER A 89 4.04 15.20 6.33
N PHE A 90 4.30 16.51 6.36
CA PHE A 90 4.81 17.21 7.54
C PHE A 90 3.99 16.92 8.80
N LYS A 91 4.68 16.70 9.91
CA LYS A 91 4.12 16.65 11.27
C LYS A 91 4.71 17.81 12.04
N ALA A 92 3.87 18.62 12.67
CA ALA A 92 4.32 19.73 13.50
C ALA A 92 4.78 19.23 14.89
N PRO A 93 5.76 19.89 15.54
CA PRO A 93 6.05 19.69 16.95
C PRO A 93 4.86 20.19 17.78
N ASN A 94 4.00 19.25 18.23
CA ASN A 94 3.01 19.31 19.33
C ASN A 94 1.75 18.45 19.14
N SER A 95 1.69 17.53 18.17
CA SER A 95 0.61 16.54 18.13
C SER A 95 0.92 15.33 19.03
N GLY A 96 0.99 15.55 20.35
CA GLY A 96 1.05 14.51 21.38
C GLY A 96 -0.30 14.42 22.12
N ALA A 97 -1.03 13.33 21.84
CA ALA A 97 -2.18 12.73 22.56
C ALA A 97 -3.06 13.58 23.51
N GLU A 98 -4.36 13.72 23.20
CA GLU A 98 -5.51 13.15 23.94
C GLU A 98 -6.87 13.51 23.29
N ASP A 99 -7.88 12.71 23.59
CA ASP A 99 -9.16 12.51 22.90
C ASP A 99 -10.22 13.64 22.97
N ALA A 100 -11.24 13.46 22.13
CA ALA A 100 -12.65 13.91 22.25
C ALA A 100 -13.12 15.21 21.55
N GLN A 101 -14.00 14.96 20.56
CA GLN A 101 -15.19 15.72 20.14
C GLN A 101 -15.12 17.19 19.70
N ASN A 102 -15.66 17.38 18.48
CA ASN A 102 -16.32 18.58 17.95
C ASN A 102 -15.51 19.89 17.95
N SER A 103 -15.04 20.29 16.77
CA SER A 103 -15.78 21.26 15.96
C SER A 103 -15.06 21.53 14.63
N SER A 104 -15.90 21.84 13.66
CA SER A 104 -15.63 22.44 12.35
C SER A 104 -14.33 23.24 12.22
N ASP A 105 -13.36 22.65 11.52
CA ASP A 105 -12.49 23.38 10.62
C ASP A 105 -12.40 22.55 9.34
N GLU A 106 -12.64 23.20 8.20
CA GLU A 106 -12.57 22.60 6.87
C GLU A 106 -11.18 22.01 6.62
N LYS A 107 -10.97 20.76 7.06
CA LYS A 107 -9.94 19.89 6.51
C LYS A 107 -10.16 19.86 5.02
N VAL A 108 -9.26 20.48 4.25
CA VAL A 108 -9.13 20.23 2.82
C VAL A 108 -9.16 18.71 2.66
N ALA A 109 -10.29 18.21 2.19
CA ALA A 109 -10.51 16.79 2.06
C ALA A 109 -9.45 16.30 1.09
N ASN A 110 -8.63 15.33 1.51
CA ASN A 110 -7.73 14.68 0.57
C ASN A 110 -8.62 13.94 -0.44
N VAL A 111 -8.79 14.51 -1.63
CA VAL A 111 -9.68 14.02 -2.67
C VAL A 111 -8.82 13.41 -3.77
N VAL A 112 -9.14 12.17 -4.15
CA VAL A 112 -8.43 11.46 -5.22
C VAL A 112 -9.46 10.92 -6.21
N GLY A 113 -9.35 11.32 -7.48
CA GLY A 113 -10.26 10.90 -8.56
C GLY A 113 -11.77 11.04 -8.25
N GLY A 114 -12.18 12.06 -7.49
CA GLY A 114 -13.56 12.31 -7.09
C GLY A 114 -14.02 11.60 -5.80
N TYR A 115 -13.10 10.98 -5.07
CA TYR A 115 -13.37 10.32 -3.78
C TYR A 115 -12.74 11.10 -2.63
N LYS A 116 -13.55 11.45 -1.63
CA LYS A 116 -13.05 11.95 -0.35
C LYS A 116 -12.40 10.79 0.41
N VAL A 117 -11.09 10.85 0.58
CA VAL A 117 -10.31 9.84 1.31
C VAL A 117 -10.46 10.07 2.81
N THR A 118 -10.75 9.00 3.55
CA THR A 118 -11.04 9.07 4.98
C THR A 118 -10.15 8.09 5.76
N THR A 119 -10.75 7.12 6.47
CA THR A 119 -10.11 6.25 7.45
C THR A 119 -9.22 5.20 6.79
N LEU A 120 -8.10 4.87 7.44
CA LEU A 120 -7.27 3.72 7.08
C LEU A 120 -8.02 2.41 7.38
N LEU A 121 -8.18 1.54 6.37
CA LEU A 121 -8.80 0.22 6.52
C LEU A 121 -7.74 -0.87 6.75
N GLY A 122 -6.57 -0.75 6.12
CA GLY A 122 -5.50 -1.73 6.29
C GLY A 122 -4.19 -1.31 5.62
N ARG A 123 -3.10 -1.97 6.01
CA ARG A 123 -1.77 -1.86 5.38
C ARG A 123 -1.26 -3.26 5.10
N GLY A 124 -0.80 -3.50 3.87
CA GLY A 124 -0.24 -4.78 3.45
C GLY A 124 0.97 -4.60 2.56
N GLY A 125 1.54 -5.72 2.09
CA GLY A 125 2.71 -5.71 1.19
C GLY A 125 2.49 -5.02 -0.15
N PHE A 126 1.23 -4.75 -0.52
CA PHE A 126 0.82 -4.12 -1.77
C PHE A 126 0.38 -2.66 -1.61
N GLY A 127 0.63 -2.06 -0.43
CA GLY A 127 0.33 -0.65 -0.16
C GLY A 127 -0.74 -0.44 0.92
N GLU A 128 -1.33 0.76 0.89
CA GLU A 128 -2.28 1.24 1.89
C GLU A 128 -3.72 1.21 1.37
N VAL A 129 -4.65 0.68 2.16
CA VAL A 129 -6.08 0.66 1.82
C VAL A 129 -6.86 1.62 2.72
N ARG A 130 -7.60 2.56 2.13
CA ARG A 130 -8.42 3.54 2.86
C ARG A 130 -9.88 3.52 2.44
N LEU A 131 -10.76 3.97 3.32
CA LEU A 131 -12.15 4.26 3.02
C LEU A 131 -12.23 5.53 2.16
N GLY A 132 -12.89 5.43 1.02
CA GLY A 132 -13.27 6.55 0.17
C GLY A 132 -14.78 6.77 0.18
N VAL A 133 -15.20 8.01 -0.02
CA VAL A 133 -16.61 8.37 -0.27
C VAL A 133 -16.69 9.12 -1.59
N HIS A 134 -17.45 8.59 -2.54
CA HIS A 134 -17.64 9.23 -3.83
C HIS A 134 -18.42 10.55 -3.66
N GLN A 135 -17.88 11.66 -4.13
CA GLN A 135 -18.42 12.99 -3.80
C GLN A 135 -19.82 13.26 -4.34
N LEU A 136 -20.20 12.62 -5.46
CA LEU A 136 -21.51 12.84 -6.09
C LEU A 136 -22.59 11.89 -5.58
N THR A 137 -22.24 10.62 -5.35
CA THR A 137 -23.21 9.59 -4.99
C THR A 137 -23.24 9.28 -3.50
N ASN A 138 -22.23 9.72 -2.75
CA ASN A 138 -21.95 9.34 -1.37
C ASN A 138 -21.71 7.84 -1.16
N ASP A 139 -21.45 7.08 -2.23
CA ASP A 139 -21.11 5.67 -2.13
C ASP A 139 -19.77 5.49 -1.42
N LYS A 140 -19.74 4.56 -0.47
CA LYS A 140 -18.51 4.16 0.22
C LYS A 140 -17.75 3.12 -0.60
N VAL A 141 -16.43 3.27 -0.67
CA VAL A 141 -15.53 2.41 -1.43
C VAL A 141 -14.25 2.12 -0.65
N ALA A 142 -13.53 1.07 -1.03
CA ALA A 142 -12.17 0.81 -0.57
C ALA A 142 -11.16 1.29 -1.63
N LEU A 143 -10.20 2.10 -1.23
CA LEU A 143 -9.17 2.69 -2.08
C LEU A 143 -7.81 2.07 -1.75
N LYS A 144 -7.29 1.20 -2.61
CA LYS A 144 -5.95 0.61 -2.49
C LYS A 144 -4.95 1.50 -3.24
N PHE A 145 -4.04 2.13 -2.50
CA PHE A 145 -2.99 3.00 -3.00
C PHE A 145 -1.72 2.21 -3.23
N ILE A 146 -1.22 2.24 -4.47
CA ILE A 146 0.03 1.60 -4.88
C ILE A 146 0.99 2.70 -5.31
N LEU A 147 2.07 2.90 -4.55
CA LEU A 147 3.06 3.95 -4.83
C LEU A 147 3.91 3.54 -6.04
N LYS A 148 4.02 4.42 -7.04
CA LYS A 148 4.85 4.16 -8.21
C LYS A 148 6.33 4.09 -7.87
N SER A 149 6.76 4.82 -6.83
CA SER A 149 8.13 4.75 -6.32
C SER A 149 8.48 3.40 -5.68
N GLU A 150 7.49 2.65 -5.22
CA GLU A 150 7.67 1.30 -4.66
C GLU A 150 7.65 0.22 -5.74
N MET A 151 7.22 0.55 -6.98
CA MET A 151 7.33 -0.33 -8.15
C MET A 151 8.74 -0.29 -8.73
N GLY A 152 9.73 -0.66 -7.92
CA GLY A 152 11.15 -0.61 -8.28
C GLY A 152 11.59 -1.69 -9.27
N SER A 153 10.81 -2.77 -9.42
CA SER A 153 11.10 -3.87 -10.35
C SER A 153 10.03 -4.01 -11.44
N LEU A 154 10.45 -4.55 -12.60
CA LEU A 154 9.52 -4.96 -13.66
C LEU A 154 8.45 -5.92 -13.14
N GLY A 155 8.81 -6.80 -12.19
CA GLY A 155 7.88 -7.74 -11.57
C GLY A 155 6.76 -7.06 -10.77
N ASP A 156 7.02 -5.92 -10.12
CA ASP A 156 5.99 -5.20 -9.35
C ASP A 156 5.00 -4.48 -10.26
N VAL A 157 5.50 -3.95 -11.38
CA VAL A 157 4.67 -3.37 -12.44
C VAL A 157 3.81 -4.44 -13.11
N GLU A 158 4.38 -5.60 -13.43
CA GLU A 158 3.67 -6.74 -14.03
C GLU A 158 2.60 -7.31 -13.08
N ARG A 159 2.89 -7.42 -11.78
CA ARG A 159 1.92 -7.84 -10.76
C ARG A 159 0.73 -6.87 -10.68
N THR A 160 1.01 -5.57 -10.59
CA THR A 160 -0.04 -4.54 -10.54
C THR A 160 -0.89 -4.55 -11.82
N THR A 161 -0.24 -4.68 -12.98
CA THR A 161 -0.93 -4.74 -14.28
C THR A 161 -1.79 -5.99 -14.39
N THR A 162 -1.27 -7.14 -13.96
CA THR A 162 -1.97 -8.43 -13.95
C THR A 162 -3.16 -8.40 -12.98
N GLU A 163 -3.01 -7.81 -11.80
CA GLU A 163 -4.11 -7.62 -10.84
C GLU A 163 -5.26 -6.84 -11.48
N ILE A 164 -4.95 -5.69 -12.10
CA ILE A 164 -5.94 -4.86 -12.80
C ILE A 164 -6.61 -5.65 -13.93
N GLN A 165 -5.84 -6.34 -14.76
CA GLN A 165 -6.37 -7.13 -15.89
C GLN A 165 -7.29 -8.26 -15.42
N CYS A 166 -6.87 -9.04 -14.43
CA CYS A 166 -7.67 -10.11 -13.85
C CYS A 166 -8.99 -9.57 -13.29
N LEU A 167 -8.91 -8.57 -12.41
CA LEU A 167 -10.10 -8.02 -11.74
C LEU A 167 -11.06 -7.32 -12.69
N THR A 168 -10.57 -6.72 -13.77
CA THR A 168 -11.42 -6.11 -14.80
C THR A 168 -12.20 -7.16 -15.59
N ALA A 169 -11.65 -8.36 -15.76
CA ALA A 169 -12.29 -9.47 -16.47
C ALA A 169 -13.28 -10.26 -15.61
N LEU A 170 -13.28 -10.08 -14.29
CA LEU A 170 -14.09 -10.87 -13.36
C LEU A 170 -15.32 -10.10 -12.88
N ASN A 171 -16.49 -10.72 -12.98
CA ASN A 171 -17.73 -10.20 -12.41
C ASN A 171 -18.57 -11.35 -11.83
N HIS A 172 -18.42 -11.59 -10.53
CA HIS A 172 -19.05 -12.71 -9.83
C HIS A 172 -19.40 -12.32 -8.38
N PRO A 173 -20.53 -12.77 -7.80
CA PRO A 173 -20.94 -12.41 -6.44
C PRO A 173 -19.90 -12.76 -5.38
N SER A 174 -19.18 -13.87 -5.53
CA SER A 174 -18.12 -14.31 -4.61
C SER A 174 -16.71 -13.79 -4.96
N ILE A 175 -16.57 -12.77 -5.81
CA ILE A 175 -15.28 -12.13 -6.14
C ILE A 175 -15.41 -10.62 -5.92
N ILE A 176 -14.40 -10.01 -5.31
CA ILE A 176 -14.38 -8.57 -5.08
C ILE A 176 -14.40 -7.80 -6.41
N LYS A 177 -15.26 -6.79 -6.48
CA LYS A 177 -15.42 -5.96 -7.67
C LYS A 177 -14.46 -4.77 -7.66
N LEU A 178 -13.61 -4.70 -8.68
CA LEU A 178 -12.88 -3.49 -9.04
C LEU A 178 -13.84 -2.54 -9.79
N LEU A 179 -14.15 -1.41 -9.18
CA LEU A 179 -15.07 -0.40 -9.72
C LEU A 179 -14.36 0.55 -10.67
N ARG A 180 -13.13 0.95 -10.34
CA ARG A 180 -12.37 1.95 -11.10
C ARG A 180 -10.87 1.83 -10.84
N VAL A 181 -10.07 2.25 -11.81
CA VAL A 181 -8.64 2.52 -11.64
C VAL A 181 -8.40 4.01 -11.85
N ILE A 182 -7.65 4.64 -10.94
CA ILE A 182 -7.24 6.04 -11.02
C ILE A 182 -5.72 6.06 -11.12
N ASN A 183 -5.19 6.76 -12.12
CA ASN A 183 -3.75 6.91 -12.33
C ASN A 183 -3.34 8.34 -11.99
N GLU A 184 -2.69 8.53 -10.86
CA GLU A 184 -2.14 9.82 -10.41
C GLU A 184 -0.63 9.87 -10.65
N PRO A 185 0.03 11.05 -10.62
CA PRO A 185 1.46 11.16 -10.90
C PRO A 185 2.34 10.21 -10.08
N ASN A 186 2.07 10.08 -8.77
CA ASN A 186 2.92 9.35 -7.82
C ASN A 186 2.38 7.97 -7.42
N HIS A 187 1.13 7.66 -7.74
CA HIS A 187 0.48 6.42 -7.29
C HIS A 187 -0.65 5.98 -8.22
N ILE A 188 -0.95 4.70 -8.21
CA ILE A 188 -2.15 4.11 -8.82
C ILE A 188 -3.14 3.81 -7.69
N VAL A 189 -4.41 4.19 -7.86
CA VAL A 189 -5.48 3.86 -6.91
C VAL A 189 -6.45 2.89 -7.55
N LEU A 190 -6.60 1.73 -6.92
CA LEU A 190 -7.64 0.76 -7.26
C LEU A 190 -8.85 1.02 -6.36
N VAL A 191 -9.99 1.30 -6.97
CA VAL A 191 -11.26 1.56 -6.29
C VAL A 191 -12.08 0.28 -6.28
N PHE A 192 -12.30 -0.29 -5.11
CA PHE A 192 -13.08 -1.50 -4.89
C PHE A 192 -14.42 -1.20 -4.21
N GLU A 193 -15.37 -2.11 -4.38
CA GLU A 193 -16.51 -2.16 -3.46
C GLU A 193 -16.04 -2.31 -2.00
N LEU A 194 -16.74 -1.66 -1.07
CA LEU A 194 -16.42 -1.76 0.34
C LEU A 194 -17.07 -3.01 0.95
N LEU A 195 -16.27 -3.84 1.62
CA LEU A 195 -16.73 -4.97 2.42
C LEU A 195 -16.43 -4.67 3.89
N GLU A 196 -17.47 -4.57 4.71
CA GLU A 196 -17.34 -4.08 6.09
C GLU A 196 -17.05 -5.20 7.10
N GLY A 197 -17.23 -6.48 6.70
CA GLY A 197 -17.12 -7.65 7.56
C GLY A 197 -15.70 -8.10 7.92
N GLY A 198 -14.68 -7.50 7.30
CA GLY A 198 -13.27 -7.89 7.52
C GLY A 198 -12.91 -9.22 6.87
N ASP A 199 -11.75 -9.76 7.21
CA ASP A 199 -11.28 -11.05 6.69
C ASP A 199 -11.84 -12.25 7.47
N LEU A 200 -12.00 -13.35 6.75
CA LEU A 200 -12.55 -14.60 7.26
C LEU A 200 -11.66 -15.22 8.35
N PHE A 201 -10.34 -15.01 8.29
CA PHE A 201 -9.41 -15.53 9.29
C PHE A 201 -9.68 -14.95 10.69
N HIS A 202 -9.83 -13.62 10.80
CA HIS A 202 -10.21 -12.97 12.05
C HIS A 202 -11.64 -13.28 12.46
N TYR A 203 -12.55 -13.48 11.50
CA TYR A 203 -13.91 -13.92 11.80
C TYR A 203 -13.93 -15.28 12.50
N ILE A 204 -13.30 -16.31 11.90
CA ILE A 204 -13.30 -17.67 12.45
C ILE A 204 -12.61 -17.72 13.82
N LYS A 205 -11.57 -16.92 14.05
CA LYS A 205 -10.89 -16.83 15.35
C LYS A 205 -11.80 -16.42 16.51
N GLN A 206 -12.92 -15.75 16.25
CA GLN A 206 -13.90 -15.38 17.27
C GLN A 206 -14.74 -16.58 17.75
N PHE A 207 -14.64 -17.73 17.07
CA PHE A 207 -15.37 -18.95 17.36
C PHE A 207 -14.39 -20.08 17.72
N PRO A 208 -14.05 -20.27 19.01
CA PRO A 208 -13.09 -21.29 19.44
C PRO A 208 -13.49 -22.73 19.07
N GLY A 209 -14.79 -22.98 18.88
CA GLY A 209 -15.34 -24.25 18.40
C GLY A 209 -15.39 -24.40 16.89
N GLY A 210 -14.91 -23.40 16.13
CA GLY A 210 -15.07 -23.31 14.68
C GLY A 210 -16.46 -22.84 14.26
N LEU A 211 -16.68 -22.85 12.94
CA LEU A 211 -17.98 -22.58 12.33
C LEU A 211 -18.89 -23.81 12.45
N SER A 212 -20.20 -23.60 12.41
CA SER A 212 -21.15 -24.71 12.22
C SER A 212 -20.90 -25.37 10.87
N GLU A 213 -21.28 -26.65 10.73
CA GLU A 213 -21.15 -27.37 9.45
C GLU A 213 -21.97 -26.69 8.35
N GLU A 214 -23.16 -26.20 8.69
CA GLU A 214 -24.04 -25.46 7.78
C GLU A 214 -23.37 -24.17 7.26
N ASP A 215 -22.82 -23.35 8.15
CA ASP A 215 -22.08 -22.13 7.79
C ASP A 215 -20.83 -22.46 6.97
N GLY A 216 -20.09 -23.50 7.37
CA GLY A 216 -18.89 -23.96 6.69
C GLY A 216 -19.16 -24.40 5.25
N VAL A 217 -20.23 -25.18 5.03
CA VAL A 217 -20.66 -25.61 3.70
C VAL A 217 -21.11 -24.41 2.85
N GLY A 218 -21.92 -23.52 3.42
CA GLY A 218 -22.40 -22.32 2.72
C GLY A 218 -21.25 -21.41 2.25
N LEU A 219 -20.27 -21.18 3.12
CA LEU A 219 -19.06 -20.41 2.84
C LEU A 219 -18.19 -21.10 1.77
N PHE A 220 -17.91 -22.39 1.94
CA PHE A 220 -17.06 -23.14 1.02
C PHE A 220 -17.66 -23.20 -0.37
N SER A 221 -18.98 -23.39 -0.47
CA SER A 221 -19.71 -23.37 -1.75
C SER A 221 -19.55 -22.05 -2.49
N GLN A 222 -19.59 -20.91 -1.78
CA GLN A 222 -19.39 -19.58 -2.39
C GLN A 222 -17.96 -19.40 -2.89
N ILE A 223 -16.97 -19.82 -2.10
CA ILE A 223 -15.54 -19.73 -2.45
C ILE A 223 -15.28 -20.58 -3.71
N ILE A 224 -15.72 -21.84 -3.72
CA ILE A 224 -15.53 -22.72 -4.88
C ILE A 224 -16.29 -22.21 -6.10
N GLY A 225 -17.49 -21.64 -5.93
CA GLY A 225 -18.22 -20.98 -7.02
C GLY A 225 -17.41 -19.84 -7.64
N GLY A 226 -16.82 -18.97 -6.81
CA GLY A 226 -15.95 -17.88 -7.28
C GLY A 226 -14.67 -18.37 -7.95
N VAL A 227 -14.00 -19.36 -7.37
CA VAL A 227 -12.79 -19.98 -7.97
C VAL A 227 -13.12 -20.64 -9.31
N GLY A 228 -14.21 -21.40 -9.38
CA GLY A 228 -14.67 -22.05 -10.61
C GLY A 228 -14.97 -21.03 -11.71
N TYR A 229 -15.64 -19.91 -11.36
CA TYR A 229 -15.84 -18.81 -12.30
C TYR A 229 -14.53 -18.21 -12.80
N ALA A 230 -13.57 -17.92 -11.91
CA ALA A 230 -12.27 -17.36 -12.30
C ALA A 230 -11.49 -18.31 -13.23
N HIS A 231 -11.50 -19.61 -12.93
CA HIS A 231 -10.89 -20.62 -13.79
C HIS A 231 -11.54 -20.68 -15.18
N ASN A 232 -12.87 -20.52 -15.27
CA ASN A 232 -13.58 -20.43 -16.55
C ASN A 232 -13.20 -19.17 -17.35
N GLN A 233 -12.72 -18.12 -16.69
CA GLN A 233 -12.11 -16.94 -17.31
C GLN A 233 -10.60 -17.09 -17.53
N HIS A 234 -10.06 -18.30 -17.40
CA HIS A 234 -8.64 -18.61 -17.51
C HIS A 234 -7.76 -17.85 -16.50
N ILE A 235 -8.30 -17.50 -15.33
CA ILE A 235 -7.57 -16.80 -14.27
C ILE A 235 -7.37 -17.76 -13.10
N CYS A 236 -6.12 -18.02 -12.73
CA CYS A 236 -5.77 -18.76 -11.52
C CYS A 236 -5.31 -17.78 -10.42
N HIS A 237 -5.96 -17.82 -9.25
CA HIS A 237 -5.70 -16.89 -8.13
C HIS A 237 -4.30 -17.05 -7.52
N ARG A 238 -3.86 -18.30 -7.31
CA ARG A 238 -2.58 -18.73 -6.72
C ARG A 238 -2.28 -18.37 -5.25
N ASP A 239 -3.00 -17.44 -4.62
CA ASP A 239 -2.84 -17.12 -3.18
C ASP A 239 -4.17 -17.23 -2.41
N LEU A 240 -4.87 -18.37 -2.52
CA LEU A 240 -6.13 -18.56 -1.81
C LEU A 240 -5.85 -18.92 -0.34
N LYS A 241 -6.20 -18.01 0.57
CA LYS A 241 -6.09 -18.16 2.02
C LYS A 241 -7.21 -17.40 2.72
N LEU A 242 -7.44 -17.68 4.00
CA LEU A 242 -8.56 -17.11 4.76
C LEU A 242 -8.48 -15.58 4.87
N GLU A 243 -7.28 -15.03 4.89
CA GLU A 243 -7.00 -13.59 4.92
C GLU A 243 -7.42 -12.89 3.63
N ASN A 244 -7.50 -13.63 2.52
CA ASN A 244 -7.90 -13.14 1.20
C ASN A 244 -9.40 -13.39 0.92
N ILE A 245 -10.16 -13.88 1.90
CA ILE A 245 -11.62 -13.99 1.83
C ILE A 245 -12.22 -12.91 2.72
N LEU A 246 -12.95 -11.97 2.11
CA LEU A 246 -13.56 -10.84 2.80
C LEU A 246 -15.06 -11.06 2.97
N LEU A 247 -15.59 -10.67 4.12
CA LEU A 247 -17.00 -10.74 4.45
C LEU A 247 -17.70 -9.41 4.19
N THR A 248 -18.93 -9.47 3.69
CA THR A 248 -19.67 -8.26 3.34
C THR A 248 -20.06 -7.44 4.57
N ASN A 249 -20.54 -8.07 5.66
CA ASN A 249 -20.96 -7.38 6.88
C ASN A 249 -20.31 -7.96 8.14
N LYS A 250 -20.14 -7.11 9.17
CA LYS A 250 -19.66 -7.54 10.50
C LYS A 250 -20.77 -8.38 11.13
N ASN A 251 -20.49 -9.65 11.41
CA ASN A 251 -21.42 -10.64 11.98
C ASN A 251 -22.33 -11.38 10.97
N ASP A 252 -22.08 -11.25 9.67
CA ASP A 252 -22.80 -12.00 8.65
C ASP A 252 -21.83 -12.76 7.74
N ILE A 253 -21.84 -14.09 7.86
CA ILE A 253 -21.00 -14.99 7.05
C ILE A 253 -21.69 -15.40 5.74
N SER A 254 -22.95 -14.99 5.52
CA SER A 254 -23.74 -15.43 4.37
C SER A 254 -23.15 -15.02 3.03
N THR A 255 -22.34 -13.96 2.99
CA THR A 255 -21.76 -13.43 1.76
C THR A 255 -20.26 -13.18 1.90
N ALA A 256 -19.46 -14.03 1.25
CA ALA A 256 -18.01 -13.96 1.21
C ALA A 256 -17.49 -13.69 -0.20
N LYS A 257 -16.43 -12.90 -0.31
CA LYS A 257 -15.80 -12.54 -1.58
C LYS A 257 -14.30 -12.81 -1.54
N ILE A 258 -13.81 -13.42 -2.62
CA ILE A 258 -12.39 -13.63 -2.86
C ILE A 258 -11.77 -12.28 -3.25
N ALA A 259 -10.68 -11.92 -2.60
CA ALA A 259 -9.92 -10.71 -2.82
C ALA A 259 -8.43 -11.03 -3.06
N ASP A 260 -7.66 -10.00 -3.41
CA ASP A 260 -6.20 -10.05 -3.64
C ASP A 260 -5.75 -10.93 -4.82
N PHE A 261 -5.95 -10.41 -6.03
CA PHE A 261 -5.53 -11.07 -7.26
C PHE A 261 -4.10 -10.68 -7.68
N ALA A 262 -3.31 -10.06 -6.80
CA ALA A 262 -1.96 -9.57 -7.12
C ALA A 262 -0.98 -10.67 -7.55
N THR A 263 -1.20 -11.91 -7.10
CA THR A 263 -0.43 -13.08 -7.50
C THR A 263 -1.09 -13.88 -8.60
N SER A 264 -2.15 -13.39 -9.24
CA SER A 264 -2.90 -14.20 -10.22
C SER A 264 -2.12 -14.46 -11.50
N LEU A 265 -2.55 -15.47 -12.26
CA LEU A 265 -2.02 -15.79 -13.58
C LEU A 265 -3.17 -15.88 -14.59
N MET A 266 -3.08 -15.10 -15.67
CA MET A 266 -3.89 -15.31 -16.86
C MET A 266 -3.28 -16.43 -17.70
N LEU A 267 -4.01 -17.53 -17.83
CA LEU A 267 -3.60 -18.70 -18.59
C LEU A 267 -3.95 -18.50 -20.06
N ASN A 268 -2.96 -18.21 -20.90
CA ASN A 268 -3.17 -18.25 -22.35
C ASN A 268 -3.20 -19.71 -22.83
N VAL A 269 -4.17 -20.03 -23.70
CA VAL A 269 -4.35 -21.38 -24.28
C VAL A 269 -3.08 -21.89 -24.98
N LEU A 270 -2.18 -20.99 -25.41
CA LEU A 270 -0.89 -21.31 -26.02
C LEU A 270 0.23 -21.69 -25.01
N GLN A 271 0.08 -21.42 -23.71
CA GLN A 271 1.06 -21.81 -22.67
C GLN A 271 0.76 -23.18 -22.04
N LEU A 272 -0.40 -23.78 -22.33
CA LEU A 272 -0.77 -25.11 -21.83
C LEU A 272 0.13 -26.24 -22.35
N THR A 273 1.00 -25.98 -23.32
CA THR A 273 1.96 -26.96 -23.87
C THR A 273 3.31 -26.98 -23.15
N GLN A 274 3.64 -26.01 -22.29
CA GLN A 274 4.96 -25.93 -21.64
C GLN A 274 4.96 -26.05 -20.10
N THR A 275 3.83 -25.92 -19.42
CA THR A 275 3.76 -26.10 -17.94
C THR A 275 3.09 -27.43 -17.59
N ARG A 276 3.69 -28.54 -18.05
CA ARG A 276 3.13 -29.90 -17.88
C ARG A 276 3.29 -30.46 -16.45
N ASN A 277 3.86 -29.72 -15.50
CA ASN A 277 4.13 -30.24 -14.15
C ASN A 277 3.33 -29.58 -13.00
N ASP A 278 2.72 -28.40 -13.17
CA ASP A 278 2.06 -27.70 -12.05
C ASP A 278 0.53 -27.70 -12.08
N CYS A 279 -0.11 -28.19 -13.16
CA CYS A 279 -1.57 -28.14 -13.33
C CYS A 279 -2.18 -29.50 -13.69
N ARG A 280 -1.93 -30.53 -12.88
CA ARG A 280 -2.52 -31.88 -13.11
C ARG A 280 -3.92 -32.08 -12.50
N LEU A 281 -4.59 -31.02 -12.02
CA LEU A 281 -5.90 -31.14 -11.36
C LEU A 281 -7.09 -30.48 -12.09
N LEU A 282 -6.90 -29.84 -13.26
CA LEU A 282 -8.00 -29.10 -13.91
C LEU A 282 -8.60 -29.76 -15.15
N THR A 283 -8.49 -31.08 -15.29
CA THR A 283 -9.35 -31.82 -16.23
C THR A 283 -10.17 -32.86 -15.47
N THR A 284 -11.18 -32.40 -14.71
CA THR A 284 -12.34 -33.27 -14.45
C THR A 284 -13.08 -33.41 -15.76
N ASN A 285 -12.83 -34.54 -16.42
CA ASN A 285 -13.55 -35.00 -17.59
C ASN A 285 -14.99 -35.32 -17.15
N ILE A 286 -15.89 -34.34 -17.24
CA ILE A 286 -17.33 -34.59 -17.15
C ILE A 286 -17.76 -35.06 -18.54
N GLN A 287 -17.49 -36.34 -18.83
CA GLN A 287 -18.25 -37.09 -19.81
C GLN A 287 -19.10 -38.08 -19.03
N GLY A 288 -20.39 -37.76 -18.94
CA GLY A 288 -21.40 -38.75 -18.59
C GLY A 288 -21.44 -39.84 -19.65
N ASP A 289 -21.38 -41.09 -19.20
CA ASP A 289 -22.38 -42.11 -19.51
C ASP A 289 -21.94 -43.45 -18.90
N GLY A 290 -22.69 -43.93 -17.91
CA GLY A 290 -22.52 -45.25 -17.33
C GLY A 290 -23.42 -45.43 -16.09
N PRO A 291 -24.21 -46.52 -16.01
CA PRO A 291 -25.21 -46.67 -14.95
C PRO A 291 -24.54 -46.92 -13.60
N ILE A 292 -25.00 -46.19 -12.58
CA ILE A 292 -24.65 -46.40 -11.18
C ILE A 292 -25.16 -47.79 -10.78
N THR A 293 -24.26 -48.76 -10.67
CA THR A 293 -24.53 -50.02 -9.99
C THR A 293 -24.10 -49.87 -8.54
N MET A 294 -25.10 -49.75 -7.68
CA MET A 294 -25.01 -49.85 -6.23
C MET A 294 -24.63 -51.30 -5.87
N MET A 295 -23.53 -51.51 -5.15
CA MET A 295 -23.31 -52.76 -4.41
C MET A 295 -23.24 -52.45 -2.92
N MET A 296 -23.93 -53.33 -2.19
CA MET A 296 -24.28 -53.33 -0.77
C MET A 296 -23.10 -53.09 0.17
#